data_AF-A0A8D8B8G8-F1
#
_entry.id   AF-A0A8D8B8G8-F1
#
_cell.length_a   1.000
_cell.length_b   1.000
_cell.length_c   1.000
_cell.angle_alpha   90.00
_cell.angle_beta   90.00
_cell.angle_gamma   90.00
#
_symmetry.space_group_name_H-M   'P 1'
#
loop_
_entity.id
_entity.type
_entity.pdbx_description
1 polymer ?
#
loop_
_entity_poly.entity_id
_entity_poly.type
_entity_poly.pdbx_seq_one_letter_code
_entity_poly.pdbx_strand_id
1 'polypeptide(L)'
;DPESQRLYINNWVENTTHGEITDLLIPGSITKNTKLAIANAAYFKGTWQSKFKPEETKKEIFYVSNERQEFVDMMHVEGTFNHAANEKLGCHILELPYTGQDEASRVSMFVFLPPTESNALDKLLARLTSSPDILCEVVNEGISAPRRHEDRTGPTRQKKF
;
A
#
# COMPACT_ATOMS: atom_id res chain seq x y z
N ASP A 1 -7.43 -37.49 5.98
CA ASP A 1 -5.97 -37.55 5.78
C ASP A 1 -5.41 -36.13 5.85
N PRO A 2 -4.46 -35.82 6.76
CA PRO A 2 -3.97 -34.45 6.97
C PRO A 2 -3.34 -33.81 5.74
N GLU A 3 -2.52 -34.55 4.98
CA GLU A 3 -1.87 -34.02 3.78
C GLU A 3 -2.88 -33.70 2.67
N SER A 4 -3.87 -34.57 2.46
CA SER A 4 -4.96 -34.28 1.52
C SER A 4 -5.74 -33.01 1.87
N GLN A 5 -5.96 -32.74 3.17
CA GLN A 5 -6.65 -31.50 3.60
C GLN A 5 -5.76 -30.26 3.44
N ARG A 6 -4.46 -30.38 3.70
CA ARG A 6 -3.49 -29.30 3.44
C ARG A 6 -3.48 -28.91 1.96
N LEU A 7 -3.37 -29.89 1.07
CA LEU A 7 -3.39 -29.68 -0.37
C LEU A 7 -4.71 -29.09 -0.85
N TYR A 8 -5.84 -29.53 -0.27
CA TYR A 8 -7.15 -28.95 -0.57
C TYR A 8 -7.20 -27.45 -0.26
N ILE A 9 -6.72 -27.03 0.92
CA ILE A 9 -6.69 -25.61 1.30
C ILE A 9 -5.73 -24.83 0.39
N ASN A 10 -4.53 -25.34 0.11
CA ASN A 10 -3.57 -24.67 -0.77
C ASN A 10 -4.14 -24.48 -2.19
N ASN A 11 -4.76 -25.51 -2.76
CA ASN A 11 -5.39 -25.42 -4.08
C ASN A 11 -6.54 -24.40 -4.09
N TRP A 12 -7.33 -24.32 -3.02
CA TRP A 12 -8.37 -23.29 -2.89
C TRP A 12 -7.78 -21.88 -2.85
N VAL A 13 -6.70 -21.66 -2.09
CA VAL A 13 -5.99 -20.38 -2.02
C VAL A 13 -5.40 -20.00 -3.36
N GLU A 14 -4.69 -20.93 -4.00
CA GLU A 14 -4.06 -20.73 -5.31
C GLU A 14 -5.11 -20.30 -6.35
N ASN A 15 -6.22 -21.04 -6.44
CA ASN A 15 -7.30 -20.70 -7.38
C ASN A 15 -7.93 -19.34 -7.07
N THR A 16 -8.19 -19.04 -5.79
CA THR A 16 -8.81 -17.76 -5.36
C THR A 16 -7.89 -16.57 -5.60
N THR A 17 -6.58 -16.79 -5.55
CA THR A 17 -5.55 -15.76 -5.77
C THR A 17 -4.98 -15.76 -7.19
N HIS A 18 -5.62 -16.46 -8.12
CA HIS A 18 -5.18 -16.55 -9.53
C HIS A 18 -3.74 -17.06 -9.69
N GLY A 19 -3.28 -17.94 -8.80
CA GLY A 19 -1.94 -18.51 -8.81
C GLY A 19 -0.87 -17.68 -8.11
N GLU A 20 -1.21 -16.50 -7.56
CA GLU A 20 -0.23 -15.61 -6.94
C GLU A 20 0.19 -16.05 -5.54
N ILE A 21 -0.68 -16.77 -4.82
CA ILE A 21 -0.36 -17.39 -3.53
C ILE A 21 -0.44 -18.90 -3.67
N THR A 22 0.73 -19.53 -3.77
CA THR A 22 0.88 -20.99 -3.73
C THR A 22 1.36 -21.42 -2.35
N ASP A 23 1.02 -22.65 -1.98
CA ASP A 23 1.54 -23.30 -0.77
C ASP A 23 1.40 -22.53 0.54
N LEU A 24 0.25 -21.88 0.77
CA LEU A 24 -0.05 -21.15 2.01
C LEU A 24 0.26 -21.99 3.28
N LEU A 25 -0.14 -23.26 3.26
CA LEU A 25 0.14 -24.23 4.30
C LEU A 25 1.31 -25.15 3.89
N ILE A 26 2.43 -24.99 4.58
CA ILE A 26 3.63 -25.84 4.41
C ILE A 26 3.38 -27.30 4.84
N PRO A 27 4.09 -28.29 4.29
CA PRO A 27 3.97 -29.69 4.70
C PRO A 27 4.03 -29.89 6.22
N GLY A 28 3.19 -30.77 6.76
CA GLY A 28 3.12 -31.03 8.21
C GLY A 28 2.43 -29.95 9.06
N SER A 29 2.02 -28.81 8.49
CA SER A 29 1.25 -27.77 9.22
C SER A 29 -0.16 -28.24 9.63
N ILE A 30 -0.74 -29.18 8.88
CA ILE A 30 -1.97 -29.88 9.24
C ILE A 30 -1.60 -31.29 9.71
N THR A 31 -2.01 -31.64 10.92
CA THR A 31 -1.72 -32.95 11.54
C THR A 31 -3.02 -33.66 11.88
N LYS A 32 -2.93 -34.94 12.29
CA LYS A 32 -4.09 -35.70 12.80
C LYS A 32 -4.74 -35.06 14.04
N ASN A 33 -4.02 -34.18 14.74
CA ASN A 33 -4.50 -33.49 15.93
C ASN A 33 -5.14 -32.13 15.61
N THR A 34 -4.98 -31.60 14.39
CA THR A 34 -5.59 -30.34 13.97
C THR A 34 -7.11 -30.46 13.97
N LYS A 35 -7.80 -29.64 14.79
CA LYS A 35 -9.27 -29.64 14.90
C LYS A 35 -9.93 -28.55 14.08
N LEU A 36 -9.23 -27.43 13.86
CA LEU A 36 -9.70 -26.27 13.11
C LEU A 36 -8.51 -25.63 12.40
N ALA A 37 -8.72 -25.20 11.17
CA ALA A 37 -7.82 -24.33 10.43
C ALA A 37 -8.63 -23.14 9.89
N ILE A 38 -8.12 -21.94 10.06
CA ILE A 38 -8.68 -20.71 9.49
C ILE A 38 -7.62 -20.18 8.53
N ALA A 39 -7.96 -20.13 7.24
CA ALA A 39 -7.12 -19.58 6.20
C ALA A 39 -7.79 -18.31 5.65
N ASN A 40 -7.00 -17.26 5.48
CA ASN A 40 -7.41 -16.04 4.80
C ASN A 40 -6.43 -15.77 3.66
N ALA A 41 -6.95 -15.52 2.47
CA ALA A 41 -6.17 -15.16 1.31
C ALA A 41 -6.87 -14.01 0.60
N ALA A 42 -6.14 -12.93 0.35
CA ALA A 42 -6.64 -11.75 -0.33
C ALA A 42 -5.74 -11.47 -1.54
N TYR A 43 -6.36 -11.28 -2.70
CA TYR A 43 -5.70 -10.89 -3.92
C TYR A 43 -6.37 -9.65 -4.48
N PHE A 44 -5.57 -8.64 -4.81
CA PHE A 44 -6.04 -7.39 -5.37
C PHE A 44 -5.16 -6.98 -6.55
N LYS A 45 -5.79 -6.80 -7.71
CA LYS A 45 -5.16 -6.28 -8.94
C LYS A 45 -6.01 -5.14 -9.48
N GLY A 46 -5.69 -3.93 -9.04
CA GLY A 46 -6.33 -2.71 -9.50
C GLY A 46 -5.58 -2.07 -10.68
N THR A 47 -6.32 -1.34 -11.51
CA THR A 47 -5.73 -0.43 -12.51
C THR A 47 -5.73 0.98 -11.93
N TRP A 48 -4.60 1.67 -11.94
CA TRP A 48 -4.54 3.07 -11.50
C TRP A 48 -5.46 3.97 -12.34
N GLN A 49 -6.16 4.92 -11.71
CA GLN A 49 -6.94 5.93 -12.41
C GLN A 49 -6.03 6.80 -13.29
N SER A 50 -4.88 7.23 -12.74
CA SER A 50 -3.79 7.85 -13.49
C SER A 50 -2.68 6.82 -13.69
N LYS A 51 -2.60 6.24 -14.89
CA LYS A 51 -1.65 5.15 -15.18
C LYS A 51 -0.22 5.67 -15.28
N PHE A 52 0.70 4.89 -14.71
CA PHE A 52 2.13 5.01 -14.96
C PHE A 52 2.45 4.45 -16.34
N LYS A 53 3.11 5.26 -17.16
CA LYS A 53 3.59 4.83 -18.47
C LYS A 53 4.91 4.07 -18.29
N PRO A 54 5.04 2.83 -18.79
CA PRO A 54 6.27 2.05 -18.63
C PRO A 54 7.52 2.78 -19.12
N GLU A 55 7.40 3.59 -20.17
CA GLU A 55 8.48 4.41 -20.72
C GLU A 55 8.97 5.54 -19.78
N GLU A 56 8.17 5.92 -18.79
CA GLU A 56 8.54 6.91 -17.79
C GLU A 56 9.21 6.28 -16.56
N THR A 57 9.24 4.95 -16.46
CA THR A 57 9.94 4.22 -15.39
C THR A 57 11.45 4.26 -15.62
N LYS A 58 12.20 4.69 -14.60
CA LYS A 58 13.65 4.89 -14.68
C LYS A 58 14.36 4.28 -13.46
N LYS A 59 15.61 3.86 -13.65
CA LYS A 59 16.47 3.46 -12.54
C LYS A 59 16.82 4.69 -11.69
N GLU A 60 16.33 4.74 -10.47
CA GLU A 60 16.63 5.79 -9.49
C GLU A 60 17.08 5.21 -8.15
N ILE A 61 17.73 6.04 -7.33
CA ILE A 61 18.22 5.65 -6.00
C ILE A 61 17.06 5.61 -5.00
N PHE A 62 16.90 4.49 -4.31
CA PHE A 62 16.08 4.32 -3.13
C PHE A 62 16.96 4.23 -1.88
N TYR A 63 16.62 5.01 -0.86
CA TYR A 63 17.36 5.06 0.40
C TYR A 63 16.76 4.04 1.38
N VAL A 64 17.37 2.86 1.48
CA VAL A 64 16.93 1.79 2.40
C VAL A 64 17.22 2.18 3.86
N SER A 65 18.34 2.88 4.07
CA SER A 65 18.75 3.47 5.34
C SER A 65 19.69 4.65 5.07
N ASN A 66 20.21 5.30 6.11
CA ASN A 66 21.17 6.38 5.96
C ASN A 66 22.47 5.92 5.26
N GLU A 67 22.83 4.64 5.41
CA GLU A 67 24.09 4.08 4.92
C GLU A 67 23.91 3.16 3.68
N ARG A 68 22.67 2.77 3.36
CA ARG A 68 22.37 1.83 2.26
C ARG A 68 21.44 2.45 1.23
N GLN A 69 21.89 2.39 -0.02
CA GLN A 69 21.16 2.84 -1.20
C GLN A 69 21.08 1.72 -2.23
N GLU A 70 19.97 1.66 -2.95
CA GLU A 70 19.76 0.70 -4.05
C GLU A 70 19.15 1.37 -5.27
N PHE A 71 19.48 0.87 -6.46
CA PHE A 71 18.79 1.29 -7.67
C PHE A 71 17.52 0.48 -7.85
N VAL A 72 16.39 1.17 -7.94
CA VAL A 72 15.06 0.58 -8.17
C VAL A 72 14.47 1.12 -9.47
N ASP A 73 13.55 0.36 -10.07
CA ASP A 73 12.72 0.87 -11.16
C ASP A 73 11.65 1.80 -10.59
N MET A 74 11.94 3.09 -10.55
CA MET A 74 11.06 4.15 -10.05
C MET A 74 10.08 4.54 -11.15
N MET A 75 8.78 4.40 -10.89
CA MET A 75 7.69 4.80 -11.77
C MET A 75 7.41 6.30 -11.63
N HIS A 76 7.05 6.95 -12.75
CA HIS A 76 6.73 8.37 -12.78
C HIS A 76 5.36 8.63 -13.39
N VAL A 77 4.61 9.54 -12.77
CA VAL A 77 3.37 10.06 -13.32
C VAL A 77 3.20 11.53 -12.94
N GLU A 78 2.65 12.30 -13.87
CA GLU A 78 2.25 13.68 -13.66
C GLU A 78 0.72 13.78 -13.66
N GLY A 79 0.17 14.49 -12.69
CA GLY A 79 -1.27 14.63 -12.55
C GLY A 79 -1.66 15.37 -11.28
N THR A 80 -2.96 15.58 -11.11
CA THR A 80 -3.54 16.13 -9.88
C THR A 80 -3.86 14.98 -8.95
N PHE A 81 -3.23 14.98 -7.78
CA PHE A 81 -3.43 13.96 -6.75
C PHE A 81 -3.76 14.62 -5.42
N ASN A 82 -4.60 13.93 -4.65
CA ASN A 82 -4.87 14.26 -3.26
C ASN A 82 -3.61 14.03 -2.43
N HIS A 83 -3.14 15.10 -1.77
CA HIS A 83 -1.91 15.09 -1.01
C HIS A 83 -1.98 16.06 0.17
N ALA A 84 -1.47 15.65 1.32
CA ALA A 84 -1.41 16.46 2.51
C ALA A 84 -0.13 16.22 3.31
N ALA A 85 0.36 17.27 3.98
CA ALA A 85 1.27 17.09 5.11
C ALA A 85 0.44 16.86 6.36
N ASN A 86 0.76 15.81 7.12
CA ASN A 86 0.07 15.49 8.36
C ASN A 86 1.00 15.71 9.54
N GLU A 87 0.77 16.77 10.30
CA GLU A 87 1.58 17.15 11.47
C GLU A 87 1.48 16.12 12.61
N LYS A 88 0.29 15.54 12.82
CA LYS A 88 0.04 14.52 13.86
C LYS A 88 0.88 13.26 13.64
N LEU A 89 0.99 12.82 12.39
CA LEU A 89 1.80 11.68 11.99
C LEU A 89 3.26 12.07 11.67
N GLY A 90 3.52 13.34 11.37
CA GLY A 90 4.82 13.85 10.94
C GLY A 90 5.26 13.27 9.59
N CYS A 91 4.33 13.17 8.63
CA CYS A 91 4.60 12.59 7.31
C CYS A 91 3.84 13.33 6.19
N HIS A 92 4.23 13.08 4.94
CA HIS A 92 3.41 13.40 3.78
C HIS A 92 2.48 12.21 3.47
N ILE A 93 1.28 12.49 3.01
CA ILE A 93 0.29 11.50 2.61
C ILE A 93 -0.12 11.77 1.18
N LEU A 94 -0.19 10.72 0.38
CA LEU A 94 -0.58 10.76 -1.02
C LEU A 94 -1.60 9.68 -1.30
N GLU A 95 -2.73 10.06 -1.90
CA GLU A 95 -3.75 9.13 -2.37
C GLU A 95 -3.56 8.83 -3.86
N LEU A 96 -3.54 7.55 -4.20
CA LEU A 96 -3.52 7.02 -5.55
C LEU A 96 -4.81 6.23 -5.80
N PRO A 97 -5.81 6.82 -6.48
CA PRO A 97 -7.05 6.13 -6.79
C PRO A 97 -6.84 5.05 -7.86
N TYR A 98 -7.51 3.92 -7.69
CA TYR A 98 -7.73 2.93 -8.74
C TYR A 98 -8.96 3.31 -9.57
N THR A 99 -9.05 2.80 -10.79
CA THR A 99 -10.25 2.87 -11.62
C THR A 99 -11.39 2.10 -10.93
N GLY A 100 -12.47 2.81 -10.58
CA GLY A 100 -13.75 2.24 -10.14
C GLY A 100 -14.85 2.55 -11.14
N GLN A 101 -15.90 1.73 -11.19
CA GLN A 101 -17.07 1.94 -12.07
C GLN A 101 -18.18 2.74 -11.37
N ASP A 102 -18.22 2.69 -10.04
CA ASP A 102 -19.20 3.34 -9.18
C ASP A 102 -18.58 3.72 -7.83
N GLU A 103 -19.34 4.42 -6.98
CA GLU A 103 -18.86 4.82 -5.65
C GLU A 103 -18.56 3.63 -4.73
N ALA A 104 -19.28 2.52 -4.89
CA ALA A 104 -19.11 1.32 -4.06
C ALA A 104 -17.82 0.55 -4.38
N SER A 105 -17.29 0.70 -5.61
CA SER A 105 -16.05 0.08 -6.09
C SER A 105 -14.83 0.99 -6.03
N ARG A 106 -14.95 2.20 -5.45
CA ARG A 106 -13.83 3.13 -5.34
C ARG A 106 -12.81 2.65 -4.30
N VAL A 107 -11.62 2.30 -4.77
CA VAL A 107 -10.47 1.90 -3.95
C VAL A 107 -9.32 2.86 -4.23
N SER A 108 -8.59 3.23 -3.19
CA SER A 108 -7.37 4.06 -3.30
C SER A 108 -6.24 3.42 -2.50
N MET A 109 -5.00 3.56 -2.98
CA MET A 109 -3.80 3.31 -2.19
C MET A 109 -3.38 4.63 -1.52
N PHE A 110 -3.08 4.57 -0.22
CA PHE A 110 -2.49 5.70 0.49
C PHE A 110 -1.02 5.43 0.78
N VAL A 111 -0.16 6.38 0.43
CA VAL A 111 1.27 6.32 0.70
C VAL A 111 1.62 7.36 1.77
N PHE A 112 2.14 6.87 2.89
CA PHE A 112 2.58 7.69 4.03
C PHE A 112 4.11 7.75 4.00
N LEU A 113 4.64 8.91 3.61
CA LEU A 113 6.06 9.12 3.44
C LEU A 113 6.61 9.94 4.61
N PRO A 114 7.36 9.33 5.55
CA PRO A 114 8.02 10.07 6.61
C PRO A 114 9.20 10.91 6.04
N PRO A 115 9.68 11.92 6.78
CA PRO A 115 10.86 12.68 6.39
C PRO A 115 12.12 11.81 6.37
N THR A 116 13.14 12.27 5.66
CA THR A 116 14.46 11.62 5.58
C THR A 116 15.27 11.89 6.84
N GLU A 117 14.87 11.28 7.95
CA GLU A 117 15.52 11.36 9.26
C GLU A 117 15.64 9.95 9.87
N SER A 118 16.64 9.74 10.72
CA SER A 118 16.77 8.48 11.46
C SER A 118 15.52 8.17 12.30
N ASN A 119 15.07 6.91 12.25
CA ASN A 119 13.90 6.39 12.96
C ASN A 119 12.57 7.08 12.60
N ALA A 120 12.49 7.82 11.49
CA ALA A 120 11.26 8.50 11.10
C ALA A 120 10.13 7.52 10.77
N LEU A 121 10.47 6.38 10.15
CA LEU A 121 9.51 5.30 9.89
C LEU A 121 9.01 4.68 11.20
N ASP A 122 9.88 4.39 12.17
CA ASP A 122 9.47 3.83 13.47
C ASP A 122 8.56 4.80 14.24
N LYS A 123 8.88 6.10 14.23
CA LYS A 123 8.03 7.15 14.82
C LYS A 123 6.66 7.20 14.14
N LEU A 124 6.63 7.10 12.81
CA LEU A 124 5.38 7.06 12.05
C LEU A 124 4.55 5.82 12.42
N LEU A 125 5.17 4.64 12.48
CA LEU A 125 4.50 3.38 12.86
C LEU A 125 3.95 3.44 14.29
N ALA A 126 4.71 4.01 15.24
CA ALA A 126 4.25 4.20 16.62
C ALA A 126 3.03 5.13 16.70
N ARG A 127 3.00 6.20 15.88
CA ARG A 127 1.85 7.12 15.82
C ARG A 127 0.64 6.46 15.14
N LEU A 128 0.85 5.73 14.06
CA LEU A 128 -0.19 4.99 13.32
C LEU A 128 -0.82 3.86 14.14
N THR A 129 -0.14 3.35 15.15
CA THR A 129 -0.65 2.28 16.03
C THR A 129 -1.09 2.80 17.40
N SER A 130 -1.03 4.12 17.63
CA SER A 130 -1.39 4.74 18.91
C SER A 130 -2.89 4.72 19.22
N SER A 131 -3.74 4.60 18.19
CA SER A 131 -5.19 4.48 18.31
C SER A 131 -5.75 3.70 17.11
N PRO A 132 -6.80 2.87 17.28
CA PRO A 132 -7.49 2.22 16.17
C PRO A 132 -8.07 3.20 15.15
N ASP A 133 -8.42 4.41 15.59
CA ASP A 133 -9.15 5.38 14.75
C ASP A 133 -8.24 6.29 13.93
N ILE A 134 -6.92 6.27 14.18
CA ILE A 134 -5.99 7.24 13.59
C ILE A 134 -5.98 7.21 12.06
N LEU A 135 -6.13 6.03 11.46
CA LEU A 135 -6.21 5.90 10.00
C LEU A 135 -7.49 6.52 9.45
N CYS A 136 -8.62 6.28 10.11
CA CYS A 136 -9.91 6.85 9.73
C CYS A 136 -9.88 8.38 9.86
N GLU A 137 -9.38 8.90 10.97
CA GLU A 137 -9.20 10.35 11.17
C GLU A 137 -8.33 10.95 10.06
N VAL A 138 -7.17 10.36 9.81
CA VAL A 138 -6.18 10.95 8.91
C VAL A 138 -6.61 10.89 7.45
N VAL A 139 -7.26 9.80 7.02
CA VAL A 139 -7.76 9.67 5.64
C VAL A 139 -8.96 10.57 5.41
N ASN A 140 -9.90 10.65 6.37
CA ASN A 140 -11.12 11.45 6.20
C ASN A 140 -10.88 12.95 6.43
N GLU A 141 -10.07 13.33 7.43
CA GLU A 141 -9.85 14.75 7.78
C GLU A 141 -8.61 15.33 7.08
N GLY A 142 -7.56 14.53 6.89
CA GLY A 142 -6.29 14.99 6.34
C GLY A 142 -6.30 15.25 4.84
N ILE A 143 -7.20 14.58 4.09
CA ILE A 143 -7.26 14.68 2.62
C ILE A 143 -8.52 15.41 2.13
N SER A 144 -9.66 15.28 2.84
CA SER A 144 -10.91 15.97 2.43
C SER A 144 -11.02 17.43 2.88
N ALA A 145 -10.13 17.93 3.75
CA ALA A 145 -10.13 19.33 4.13
C ALA A 145 -9.15 20.13 3.23
N PRO A 146 -9.63 20.89 2.23
CA PRO A 146 -8.75 21.76 1.46
C PRO A 146 -8.26 22.86 2.40
N ARG A 147 -7.02 22.77 2.89
CA ARG A 147 -6.33 23.97 3.34
C ARG A 147 -6.05 24.78 2.07
N ARG A 148 -6.92 25.76 1.79
CA ARG A 148 -6.65 26.86 0.83
C ARG A 148 -5.37 27.55 1.28
N HIS A 149 -4.23 27.12 0.77
CA HIS A 149 -3.16 28.04 0.44
C HIS A 149 -3.34 28.37 -1.04
N GLU A 150 -3.80 29.59 -1.28
CA GLU A 150 -3.98 30.17 -2.61
C GLU A 150 -2.60 30.45 -3.21
N ASP A 151 -1.88 29.41 -3.63
CA ASP A 151 -0.74 29.57 -4.52
C ASP A 151 -1.26 29.54 -5.96
N ARG A 152 -1.56 30.76 -6.44
CA ARG A 152 -1.63 31.04 -7.86
C ARG A 152 -0.29 30.62 -8.49
N THR A 153 -0.38 29.81 -9.54
CA THR A 153 0.72 29.40 -10.44
C THR A 153 1.86 28.58 -9.79
N GLY A 154 1.77 27.25 -9.85
CA GLY A 154 2.87 26.32 -9.58
C GLY A 154 2.76 25.06 -10.46
N PRO A 155 3.87 24.44 -10.88
CA PRO A 155 3.88 23.47 -11.98
C PRO A 155 3.15 22.17 -11.60
N THR A 156 2.64 21.48 -12.61
CA THR A 156 2.25 20.06 -12.55
C THR A 156 3.31 19.29 -11.76
N ARG A 157 2.96 18.75 -10.58
CA ARG A 157 3.93 18.07 -9.72
C ARG A 157 4.12 16.64 -10.22
N GLN A 158 5.30 16.36 -10.74
CA GLN A 158 5.77 15.01 -11.02
C GLN A 158 5.89 14.24 -9.69
N LYS A 159 5.18 13.11 -9.59
CA LYS A 159 5.26 12.20 -8.43
C LYS A 159 6.06 10.97 -8.85
N LYS A 160 6.99 10.56 -7.97
CA LYS A 160 7.87 9.40 -8.14
C LYS A 160 7.43 8.31 -7.16
N PHE A 161 7.36 7.06 -7.62
CA PHE A 161 6.99 5.89 -6.81
C PHE A 161 7.86 4.69 -7.11
#